data_AF-A0A7W0SZH0-F1
#
_entry.id   AF-A0A7W0SZH0-F1
#
_cell.length_a   1.000
_cell.length_b   1.000
_cell.length_c   1.000
_cell.angle_alpha   90.00
_cell.angle_beta   90.00
_cell.angle_gamma   90.00
#
_symmetry.space_group_name_H-M   'P 1'
#
loop_
_entity.id
_entity.type
_entity.pdbx_description
1 polymer ?
#
loop_
_entity_poly.entity_id
_entity_poly.type
_entity_poly.pdbx_seq_one_letter_code
_entity_poly.pdbx_strand_id
1 'polypeptide(L)'
;MKLVRYVDRPDLLERRHAELSASTFPPYMHENEAGNRYWRRLYTDFPEFQIALVDGDELLAEAHAVSLPWDGSRGRSAHRLGGRLRARHDVR
;
A
#
# COMPACT_ATOMS: atom_id res chain seq x y z
N MET A 1 14.74 -6.45 17.05
CA MET A 1 14.12 -5.94 15.81
C MET A 1 13.94 -7.03 14.74
N LYS A 2 12.73 -7.16 14.19
CA LYS A 2 12.36 -8.14 13.16
C LYS A 2 11.36 -7.53 12.18
N LEU A 3 11.52 -7.83 10.89
CA LEU A 3 10.52 -7.52 9.86
C LEU A 3 9.50 -8.66 9.76
N VAL A 4 8.22 -8.32 9.78
CA VAL A 4 7.10 -9.24 9.62
C VAL A 4 6.11 -8.69 8.61
N ARG A 5 5.38 -9.57 7.91
CA ARG A 5 4.30 -9.14 7.03
C ARG A 5 3.02 -9.02 7.82
N TYR A 6 2.21 -8.00 7.55
CA TYR A 6 0.91 -7.85 8.21
C TYR A 6 -0.02 -9.05 7.97
N VAL A 7 0.08 -9.69 6.79
CA VAL A 7 -0.73 -10.89 6.48
C VAL A 7 -0.43 -12.09 7.39
N ASP A 8 0.77 -12.16 7.97
CA ASP A 8 1.13 -13.23 8.92
C ASP A 8 0.83 -12.85 10.38
N ARG A 9 0.52 -11.57 10.64
CA ARG A 9 0.28 -10.98 11.96
C ARG A 9 -0.89 -9.98 11.90
N PRO A 10 -2.13 -10.47 11.70
CA PRO A 10 -3.31 -9.61 11.56
C PRO A 10 -3.58 -8.76 12.81
N ASP A 11 -3.16 -9.22 13.99
CA ASP A 11 -3.21 -8.48 15.24
C ASP A 11 -2.42 -7.17 15.18
N LEU A 12 -1.28 -7.14 14.49
CA LEU A 12 -0.50 -5.93 14.28
C LEU A 12 -1.20 -4.98 13.30
N LEU A 13 -1.92 -5.52 12.30
CA LEU A 13 -2.66 -4.72 11.33
C LEU A 13 -3.81 -3.94 11.99
N GLU A 14 -4.48 -4.53 12.97
CA GLU A 14 -5.57 -3.91 13.72
C GLU A 14 -5.08 -2.74 14.58
N ARG A 15 -3.88 -2.85 15.15
CA ARG A 15 -3.30 -1.87 16.08
C ARG A 15 -2.52 -0.75 15.39
N ARG A 16 -1.96 -1.01 14.19
CA ARG A 16 -1.02 -0.10 13.51
C ARG A 16 -1.51 1.33 13.30
N HIS A 17 -2.81 1.53 13.05
CA HIS A 17 -3.32 2.89 12.85
C HIS A 17 -3.21 3.71 14.13
N ALA A 18 -3.67 3.17 15.27
CA ALA A 18 -3.65 3.87 16.54
C ALA A 18 -2.22 4.08 17.06
N GLU A 19 -1.36 3.08 16.88
CA GLU A 19 0.00 3.08 17.46
C GLU A 19 1.03 3.82 16.58
N LEU A 20 0.91 3.76 15.25
CA LEU A 20 1.86 4.40 14.34
C LEU A 20 1.23 5.53 13.54
N SER A 21 0.26 5.21 12.68
CA SER A 21 -0.10 6.13 11.59
C SER A 21 -0.83 7.39 12.09
N ALA A 22 -1.68 7.28 13.12
CA ALA A 22 -2.50 8.38 13.63
C ALA A 22 -1.69 9.51 14.26
N SER A 23 -0.53 9.20 14.86
CA SER A 23 0.37 10.17 15.48
C SER A 23 1.45 10.67 14.51
N THR A 24 1.79 9.86 13.50
CA THR A 24 2.86 10.16 12.54
C THR A 24 2.46 11.21 11.51
N PHE A 25 1.20 11.18 11.04
CA PHE A 25 0.75 12.05 9.95
C PHE A 25 -0.11 13.22 10.46
N PRO A 26 -0.04 14.39 9.80
CA PRO A 26 -0.93 15.50 10.14
C PRO A 26 -2.41 15.15 9.92
N PRO A 27 -3.36 15.80 10.64
CA PRO A 27 -4.79 15.48 10.58
C PRO A 27 -5.37 15.41 9.16
N TYR A 28 -5.01 16.35 8.29
CA TYR A 28 -5.54 16.43 6.92
C TYR A 28 -5.24 15.17 6.08
N MET A 29 -4.19 14.40 6.40
CA MET A 29 -3.89 13.16 5.69
C MET A 29 -4.89 12.05 6.02
N HIS A 30 -5.46 12.07 7.22
CA HIS A 30 -6.48 11.11 7.66
C HIS A 30 -7.88 11.46 7.12
N GLU A 31 -8.10 12.71 6.73
CA GLU A 31 -9.36 13.21 6.18
C GLU A 31 -9.49 13.00 4.66
N ASN A 32 -8.48 12.40 4.02
CA ASN A 32 -8.47 12.13 2.59
C ASN A 32 -9.33 10.90 2.25
N GLU A 33 -10.60 11.10 1.89
CA GLU A 33 -11.53 10.03 1.56
C GLU A 33 -11.04 9.12 0.41
N ALA A 34 -10.56 9.71 -0.68
CA ALA A 34 -10.06 8.94 -1.83
C ALA A 34 -8.79 8.16 -1.46
N GLY A 35 -7.87 8.81 -0.74
CA GLY A 35 -6.67 8.18 -0.19
C GLY A 35 -7.03 6.99 0.68
N ASN A 36 -7.91 7.17 1.66
CA ASN A 36 -8.36 6.11 2.56
C ASN A 36 -9.03 4.95 1.82
N ARG A 37 -9.82 5.24 0.77
CA ARG A 37 -10.47 4.21 -0.04
C ARG A 37 -9.46 3.31 -0.74
N TYR A 38 -8.42 3.89 -1.35
CA TYR A 38 -7.43 3.11 -2.10
C TYR A 38 -6.31 2.57 -1.22
N TRP A 39 -5.94 3.26 -0.15
CA TRP A 39 -4.88 2.83 0.77
C TRP A 39 -5.22 1.53 1.49
N ARG A 40 -6.47 1.35 1.91
CA ARG A 40 -6.91 0.09 2.54
C ARG A 40 -6.70 -1.13 1.64
N ARG A 41 -6.74 -0.95 0.32
CA ARG A 41 -6.54 -2.04 -0.65
C ARG A 41 -5.11 -2.57 -0.66
N LEU A 42 -4.13 -1.82 -0.14
CA LEU A 42 -2.75 -2.31 -0.04
C LEU A 42 -2.67 -3.62 0.77
N TYR A 43 -3.49 -3.74 1.82
CA TYR A 43 -3.51 -4.90 2.69
C TYR A 43 -4.28 -6.10 2.11
N THR A 44 -5.04 -5.91 1.02
CA THR A 44 -5.82 -6.97 0.36
C THR A 44 -5.26 -7.35 -1.00
N ASP A 45 -4.84 -6.36 -1.79
CA ASP A 45 -4.41 -6.52 -3.18
C ASP A 45 -2.90 -6.79 -3.27
N PHE A 46 -2.14 -6.34 -2.26
CA PHE A 46 -0.68 -6.46 -2.19
C PHE A 46 -0.18 -6.88 -0.79
N PRO A 47 -0.80 -7.86 -0.11
CA PRO A 47 -0.52 -8.18 1.30
C PRO A 47 0.94 -8.59 1.56
N GLU A 48 1.61 -9.16 0.55
CA GLU A 48 3.00 -9.62 0.65
C GLU A 48 4.01 -8.48 0.78
N PHE A 49 3.61 -7.27 0.39
CA PHE A 49 4.44 -6.07 0.38
C PHE A 49 4.16 -5.11 1.55
N GLN A 50 3.28 -5.48 2.47
CA GLN A 50 2.93 -4.66 3.63
C GLN A 50 3.67 -5.18 4.87
N ILE A 51 4.66 -4.42 5.32
CA ILE A 51 5.65 -4.86 6.30
C ILE A 51 5.56 -4.02 7.57
N ALA A 52 5.69 -4.68 8.72
CA ALA A 52 5.89 -4.07 10.03
C ALA A 52 7.31 -4.37 10.53
N LEU A 53 7.94 -3.39 11.18
CA LEU A 53 9.14 -3.57 11.98
C LEU A 53 8.74 -3.65 13.44
N VAL A 54 9.10 -4.75 14.10
CA VAL A 54 8.76 -4.99 15.51
C VAL A 54 10.00 -5.22 16.36
N ASP A 55 9.93 -4.91 17.65
CA ASP A 55 10.90 -5.34 18.65
C ASP A 55 10.17 -5.92 19.87
N GLY A 56 10.20 -7.25 20.03
CA GLY A 56 9.27 -7.93 20.92
C GLY A 56 7.82 -7.80 20.44
N ASP A 57 6.93 -7.27 21.29
CA ASP A 57 5.54 -6.94 20.93
C ASP A 57 5.37 -5.47 20.49
N GLU A 58 6.44 -4.68 20.56
CA GLU A 58 6.39 -3.26 20.20
C GLU A 58 6.43 -3.09 18.68
N LEU A 59 5.47 -2.33 18.15
CA LEU A 59 5.38 -1.96 16.75
C LEU A 59 6.13 -0.64 16.53
N LEU A 60 7.26 -0.69 15.80
CA LEU A 60 8.18 0.44 15.69
C LEU A 60 8.02 1.23 14.39
N ALA A 61 7.70 0.57 13.29
CA ALA A 61 7.53 1.20 11.98
C ALA A 61 6.71 0.33 11.02
N GLU A 62 6.22 0.97 9.96
CA GLU A 62 5.56 0.30 8.85
C GLU A 62 6.13 0.73 7.49
N ALA A 63 6.11 -0.19 6.53
CA ALA A 63 6.49 0.07 5.15
C ALA A 63 5.44 -0.49 4.19
N HIS A 64 5.08 0.33 3.20
CA HIS A 64 4.07 0.02 2.20
C HIS A 64 4.68 0.10 0.81
N ALA A 65 4.52 -0.97 0.05
CA ALA A 65 4.94 -1.02 -1.35
C ALA A 65 3.85 -1.66 -2.22
N VAL A 66 3.93 -1.36 -3.52
CA VAL A 66 3.12 -1.97 -4.57
C VAL A 66 4.03 -2.42 -5.70
N SER A 67 3.66 -3.50 -6.38
CA SER A 67 4.35 -3.92 -7.60
C SER A 67 3.86 -3.09 -8.78
N LEU A 68 4.80 -2.50 -9.54
CA LEU A 68 4.49 -1.86 -10.81
C LEU A 68 4.99 -2.74 -11.97
N PRO A 69 4.15 -3.01 -12.99
CA PRO A 69 4.61 -3.71 -14.17
C PRO A 69 5.67 -2.87 -14.88
N TRP A 70 6.76 -3.52 -15.26
CA TRP A 70 7.88 -2.92 -15.94
C TRP A 70 8.11 -3.61 -17.28
N ASP A 71 8.23 -2.83 -18.34
CA ASP A 71 8.38 -3.35 -19.72
C ASP A 71 9.85 -3.57 -20.12
N GLY A 72 10.80 -3.41 -19.19
CA GLY A 72 12.22 -3.62 -19.45
C GLY A 72 12.92 -2.43 -20.14
N SER A 73 12.21 -1.34 -20.45
CA SER A 73 12.76 -0.23 -21.24
C SER A 73 13.78 0.61 -20.45
N ARG A 74 15.06 0.58 -20.82
CA ARG A 74 16.05 1.48 -20.18
C ARG A 74 15.85 2.92 -20.68
N GLY A 75 15.12 3.73 -19.93
CA GLY A 75 14.90 5.14 -20.25
C GLY A 75 14.14 5.88 -19.16
N ARG A 76 14.55 7.11 -18.86
CA ARG A 76 13.90 7.96 -17.86
C ARG A 76 12.44 8.22 -18.23
N SER A 77 11.58 8.09 -17.22
CA SER A 77 10.28 8.73 -17.00
C SER A 77 9.09 7.77 -17.08
N ALA A 78 8.47 7.54 -15.91
CA ALA A 78 7.19 6.90 -15.68
C ALA A 78 6.01 7.67 -16.32
N HIS A 79 6.08 7.98 -17.62
CA HIS A 79 5.10 8.81 -18.30
C HIS A 79 3.98 8.02 -18.98
N ARG A 80 4.02 6.68 -18.92
CA ARG A 80 3.02 5.81 -19.54
C ARG A 80 2.41 4.82 -18.54
N LEU A 81 1.72 5.33 -17.54
CA LEU A 81 0.77 4.53 -16.74
C LEU A 81 -0.64 4.48 -17.36
N GLY A 82 -0.86 5.11 -18.52
CA GLY A 82 -2.11 5.06 -19.28
C GLY A 82 -2.17 3.88 -20.26
N GLY A 83 -2.27 2.66 -19.75
CA GLY A 83 -2.60 1.49 -20.58
C GLY A 83 -4.04 1.58 -21.09
N ARG A 84 -4.22 1.60 -22.42
CA ARG A 84 -5.52 1.68 -23.11
C ARG A 84 -6.48 0.58 -22.64
N LEU A 85 -7.54 0.93 -21.91
CA LEU A 85 -8.79 0.18 -21.99
C LEU A 85 -9.38 0.44 -23.39
N ARG A 86 -9.08 -0.44 -24.35
CA ARG A 86 -9.91 -0.53 -25.55
C ARG A 86 -11.15 -1.35 -25.19
N ALA A 87 -12.24 -0.67 -24.85
CA ALA A 87 -13.55 -1.29 -24.92
C ALA A 87 -13.80 -1.70 -26.37
N ARG A 88 -13.86 -3.01 -26.64
CA ARG A 88 -14.46 -3.52 -27.87
C ARG A 88 -15.96 -3.48 -27.67
N HIS A 89 -16.62 -2.48 -28.24
CA HIS A 89 -18.03 -2.60 -28.58
C HIS A 89 -18.12 -2.85 -30.08
N ASP A 90 -18.17 -4.13 -30.44
CA ASP A 90 -18.85 -4.57 -31.66
C ASP A 90 -20.34 -4.51 -31.37
N VAL A 91 -21.06 -3.59 -32.03
CA VAL A 91 -22.47 -3.78 -32.34
C VAL A 91 -22.65 -3.37 -33.80
N ARG A 92 -23.25 -4.31 -34.54
CA ARG A 92 -23.45 -4.34 -35.98
C ARG A 92 -24.34 -3.21 -36.49
#